data_AF-A0A932TU33-F1
#
_entry.id   AF-A0A932TU33-F1
#
_cell.length_a   1.000
_cell.length_b   1.000
_cell.length_c   1.000
_cell.angle_alpha   90.00
_cell.angle_beta   90.00
_cell.angle_gamma   90.00
#
_symmetry.space_group_name_H-M   'P 1'
#
loop_
_entity.id
_entity.type
_entity.pdbx_description
1 polymer ?
#
loop_
_entity_poly.entity_id
_entity_poly.type
_entity_poly.pdbx_seq_one_letter_code
_entity_poly.pdbx_strand_id
1 'polypeptide(L)'
;MSFQRRSFPEVLDNILTAIVGGVAAEAHPFPPPATAAASYRHNLQQPPAADVVSVYGSRNGEPHLFRKGTDYKLSSDRQAIEWQKGADLPDAGSVLHINYTVPAAQAPLTDLHVGSVVRTLAESVALEIAGLYAQLEAVYDAGFVDTASAKALDNVVALLGVTRVQGGRAAGELEFSRSPGSRGVVTIPAGTRVITPDGNVEYETVESVTMAEGRNTIRVVARDLEPNDPLAADSLTVLPVPIAGISSVTNPAPTAISAQDETDAQLRTRAKNFLHGSERATLGAIQQAIVRQGITADVEEVKDASGRIQEVAITPHAETLPPELLQRLKTAINDARPAGVLVNLKGVEAPRKVNLGLRLTTRSGLLEQDLRAVQRAIRSKIEDYFARLPAREAGSINRLVGLVLSVPEVEDVRLLSASLTPDGATGPLLDADAGLINIAGFPTVLGDLQIVDPNLPTLLNAVVTYQVGEAPPDQPAILASLTSTVTYLNSANSSESVPAAVQAVSYGKLLRVVPLPGKAAASLEEHDKAVAGGGTVPPLPNEAGVAPYQVQFVFVQESGLSRILSKASDQPYTLVAFERLSTASVQVQEESGSA
;
A
#
# COMPACT_ATOMS: atom_id res chain seq x y z
N MET A 1 32.70 9.88 -2.64
CA MET A 1 32.19 11.22 -2.97
C MET A 1 30.87 11.01 -3.69
N SER A 2 29.77 11.57 -3.19
CA SER A 2 28.50 11.62 -3.92
C SER A 2 28.61 12.64 -5.05
N PHE A 3 28.04 12.33 -6.21
CA PHE A 3 27.91 13.31 -7.28
C PHE A 3 26.89 14.38 -6.87
N GLN A 4 27.16 15.65 -7.14
CA GLN A 4 26.23 16.75 -6.89
C GLN A 4 26.01 17.50 -8.19
N ARG A 5 24.76 17.58 -8.63
CA ARG A 5 24.37 18.40 -9.77
C ARG A 5 24.55 19.87 -9.45
N ARG A 6 25.18 20.60 -10.38
CA ARG A 6 25.24 22.06 -10.36
C ARG A 6 24.12 22.63 -11.21
N SER A 7 23.39 23.57 -10.63
CA SER A 7 22.26 24.21 -11.31
C SER A 7 22.73 25.26 -12.33
N PHE A 8 21.87 25.62 -13.28
CA PHE A 8 22.17 26.69 -14.25
C PHE A 8 22.59 28.01 -13.57
N PRO A 9 21.85 28.54 -12.56
CA PRO A 9 22.25 29.76 -11.87
C PRO A 9 23.62 29.65 -11.19
N GLU A 10 23.92 28.50 -10.57
CA GLU A 10 25.21 28.26 -9.91
C GLU A 10 26.36 28.26 -10.91
N VAL A 11 26.21 27.57 -12.04
CA VAL A 11 27.24 27.54 -13.10
C VAL A 11 27.42 28.94 -13.70
N LEU A 12 26.32 29.67 -13.94
CA LEU A 12 26.35 31.01 -14.47
C LEU A 12 27.11 31.96 -13.53
N ASP A 13 26.79 31.95 -12.23
CA ASP A 13 27.48 32.76 -11.23
C ASP A 13 28.98 32.45 -11.17
N ASN A 14 29.36 31.17 -11.26
CA ASN A 14 30.76 30.76 -11.30
C ASN A 14 31.47 31.38 -12.52
N ILE A 15 30.86 31.32 -13.70
CA ILE A 15 31.42 31.86 -14.94
C ILE A 15 31.52 33.39 -14.86
N LEU A 16 30.43 34.07 -14.47
CA LEU A 16 30.40 35.53 -14.37
C LEU A 16 31.42 36.05 -13.35
N THR A 17 31.54 35.37 -12.19
CA THR A 17 32.52 35.71 -11.16
C THR A 17 33.95 35.55 -11.68
N ALA A 18 34.23 34.46 -12.41
CA ALA A 18 35.54 34.24 -13.02
C ALA A 18 35.87 35.28 -14.11
N ILE A 19 34.89 35.67 -14.94
CA ILE A 19 35.06 36.69 -15.99
C ILE A 19 35.50 38.04 -15.40
N VAL A 20 34.95 38.42 -14.24
CA VAL A 20 35.33 39.67 -13.56
C VAL A 20 36.57 39.55 -12.68
N GLY A 21 37.31 38.44 -12.76
CA GLY A 21 38.51 38.22 -11.96
C GLY A 21 38.24 37.99 -10.47
N GLY A 22 37.02 37.59 -10.10
CA GLY A 22 36.69 37.12 -8.77
C GLY A 22 37.13 35.66 -8.55
N VAL A 23 36.91 35.17 -7.34
CA VAL A 23 37.13 33.76 -6.99
C VAL A 23 35.81 33.02 -7.13
N ALA A 24 35.79 32.06 -8.05
CA ALA A 24 34.60 31.26 -8.36
C ALA A 24 34.66 29.88 -7.70
N ALA A 25 33.52 29.42 -7.18
CA ALA A 25 33.30 28.10 -6.61
C ALA A 25 34.34 27.65 -5.56
N GLU A 26 34.75 28.55 -4.67
CA GLU A 26 35.67 28.21 -3.58
C GLU A 26 35.02 27.21 -2.62
N ALA A 27 35.60 26.02 -2.50
CA ALA A 27 35.02 24.90 -1.77
C ALA A 27 35.36 24.92 -0.27
N HIS A 28 34.34 24.78 0.59
CA HIS A 28 34.46 24.72 2.05
C HIS A 28 33.63 23.58 2.65
N PRO A 29 34.18 22.73 3.52
CA PRO A 29 33.38 21.71 4.21
C PRO A 29 32.46 22.35 5.25
N PHE A 30 31.27 21.78 5.44
CA PHE A 30 30.35 22.15 6.51
C PHE A 30 30.08 20.97 7.47
N PRO A 31 30.16 21.15 8.80
CA PRO A 31 30.59 22.37 9.49
C PRO A 31 32.09 22.63 9.33
N PRO A 32 32.54 23.90 9.48
CA PRO A 32 33.95 24.24 9.39
C PRO A 32 34.78 23.54 10.48
N PRO A 33 36.03 23.11 10.17
CA PRO A 33 36.88 22.41 11.12
C PRO A 33 37.11 23.24 12.40
N ALA A 34 37.03 22.61 13.57
CA ALA A 34 37.34 23.21 14.88
C ALA A 34 36.47 24.41 15.34
N THR A 35 35.21 24.51 14.89
CA THR A 35 34.31 25.60 15.30
C THR A 35 33.17 25.10 16.21
N ALA A 36 32.92 25.77 17.34
CA ALA A 36 31.73 25.51 18.16
C ALA A 36 30.46 26.00 17.44
N ALA A 37 29.36 25.24 17.53
CA ALA A 37 28.13 25.39 16.75
C ALA A 37 27.42 26.77 16.83
N ALA A 38 27.89 27.70 17.66
CA ALA A 38 27.25 28.99 17.89
C ALA A 38 27.62 30.08 16.86
N SER A 39 28.67 29.89 16.05
CA SER A 39 29.08 30.85 15.02
C SER A 39 29.95 30.17 13.94
N TYR A 40 29.31 29.53 12.96
CA TYR A 40 30.06 28.97 11.83
C TYR A 40 30.69 30.11 11.01
N ARG A 41 32.01 30.01 10.79
CA ARG A 41 32.81 30.98 10.03
C ARG A 41 33.67 30.25 9.01
N HIS A 42 33.66 30.69 7.77
CA HIS A 42 34.51 30.15 6.70
C HIS A 42 35.44 31.25 6.20
N ASN A 43 36.74 31.08 6.44
CA ASN A 43 37.75 32.02 5.96
C ASN A 43 37.92 31.88 4.45
N LEU A 44 37.90 33.00 3.73
CA LEU A 44 38.09 33.03 2.28
C LEU A 44 39.57 32.83 1.94
N GLN A 45 39.87 32.19 0.82
CA GLN A 45 41.26 31.91 0.40
C GLN A 45 41.97 33.16 -0.15
N GLN A 46 41.25 34.12 -0.74
CA GLN A 46 41.81 35.37 -1.27
C GLN A 46 41.16 36.63 -0.66
N PRO A 47 41.36 36.90 0.63
CA PRO A 47 40.83 38.10 1.25
C PRO A 47 41.73 39.33 1.00
N PRO A 48 41.22 40.57 1.15
CA PRO A 48 39.84 40.89 1.51
C PRO A 48 38.89 40.72 0.32
N ALA A 49 37.71 40.17 0.55
CA ALA A 49 36.66 40.17 -0.47
C ALA A 49 36.06 41.57 -0.61
N ALA A 50 35.83 42.02 -1.85
CA ALA A 50 35.08 43.25 -2.12
C ALA A 50 33.61 43.04 -1.80
N ASP A 51 33.04 41.95 -2.34
CA ASP A 51 31.69 41.50 -2.04
C ASP A 51 31.50 40.01 -2.29
N VAL A 52 30.58 39.37 -1.56
CA VAL A 52 30.17 37.98 -1.81
C VAL A 52 29.04 37.98 -2.84
N VAL A 53 29.24 37.26 -3.94
CA VAL A 53 28.30 37.12 -5.06
C VAL A 53 27.23 36.10 -4.69
N SER A 54 27.64 34.87 -4.36
CA SER A 54 26.72 33.79 -4.01
C SER A 54 27.39 32.72 -3.14
N VAL A 55 26.57 32.00 -2.38
CA VAL A 55 26.99 30.84 -1.57
C VAL A 55 26.01 29.71 -1.86
N TYR A 56 26.51 28.66 -2.49
CA TYR A 56 25.76 27.45 -2.82
C TYR A 56 26.17 26.30 -1.90
N GLY A 57 25.23 25.40 -1.57
CA GLY A 57 25.49 24.17 -0.84
C GLY A 57 24.30 23.23 -0.95
N SER A 58 24.22 22.21 -0.10
CA SER A 58 23.05 21.34 -0.03
C SER A 58 22.22 21.62 1.22
N ARG A 59 20.90 21.53 1.08
CA ARG A 59 19.96 21.57 2.21
C ARG A 59 18.87 20.52 1.97
N ASN A 60 18.69 19.61 2.94
CA ASN A 60 17.83 18.44 2.83
C ASN A 60 18.17 17.55 1.62
N GLY A 61 19.46 17.47 1.25
CA GLY A 61 19.93 16.69 0.10
C GLY A 61 19.80 17.39 -1.26
N GLU A 62 19.20 18.57 -1.32
CA GLU A 62 18.96 19.32 -2.57
C GLU A 62 19.91 20.52 -2.70
N PRO A 63 20.33 20.91 -3.93
CA PRO A 63 21.07 22.14 -4.17
C PRO A 63 20.31 23.37 -3.66
N HIS A 64 21.00 24.22 -2.90
CA HIS A 64 20.40 25.38 -2.24
C HIS A 64 21.29 26.63 -2.37
N LEU A 65 20.68 27.77 -2.69
CA LEU A 65 21.31 29.09 -2.66
C LEU A 65 20.99 29.77 -1.33
N PHE A 66 22.01 30.03 -0.53
CA PHE A 66 21.85 30.72 0.75
C PHE A 66 21.71 32.23 0.55
N ARG A 67 20.89 32.87 1.37
CA ARG A 67 20.57 34.30 1.24
C ARG A 67 21.58 35.15 2.01
N LYS A 68 22.24 36.04 1.29
CA LYS A 68 23.11 37.06 1.88
C LYS A 68 22.31 38.02 2.76
N GLY A 69 22.82 38.32 3.94
CA GLY A 69 22.18 39.20 4.93
C GLY A 69 21.14 38.52 5.82
N THR A 70 20.66 37.34 5.44
CA THR A 70 19.73 36.52 6.25
C THR A 70 20.40 35.25 6.77
N ASP A 71 20.99 34.45 5.87
CA ASP A 71 21.60 33.17 6.24
C ASP A 71 23.09 33.36 6.57
N TYR A 72 23.79 34.19 5.80
CA TYR A 72 25.20 34.54 6.04
C TYR A 72 25.48 36.03 5.81
N LYS A 73 26.62 36.51 6.28
CA LYS A 73 27.15 37.85 5.97
C LYS A 73 28.67 37.77 5.72
N LEU A 74 29.19 38.72 4.95
CA LEU A 74 30.64 38.96 4.90
C LEU A 74 31.09 39.56 6.24
N SER A 75 32.18 39.06 6.80
CA SER A 75 32.74 39.56 8.06
C SER A 75 33.19 41.02 7.92
N SER A 76 33.23 41.76 9.03
CA SER A 76 33.61 43.18 9.02
C SER A 76 35.05 43.42 8.56
N ASP A 77 35.95 42.47 8.81
CA ASP A 77 37.34 42.44 8.33
C ASP A 77 37.46 41.96 6.86
N ARG A 78 36.34 41.56 6.23
CA ARG A 78 36.23 41.04 4.86
C ARG A 78 37.08 39.79 4.59
N GLN A 79 37.44 39.05 5.64
CA GLN A 79 38.26 37.84 5.55
C GLN A 79 37.45 36.54 5.45
N ALA A 80 36.16 36.56 5.81
CA ALA A 80 35.38 35.35 5.99
C ALA A 80 33.89 35.58 5.74
N ILE A 81 33.14 34.50 5.49
CA ILE A 81 31.69 34.52 5.67
C ILE A 81 31.32 34.02 7.08
N GLU A 82 30.33 34.65 7.68
CA GLU A 82 29.80 34.33 9.01
C GLU A 82 28.31 33.96 8.89
N TRP A 83 27.94 32.79 9.38
CA TRP A 83 26.56 32.33 9.42
C TRP A 83 25.77 33.05 10.53
N GLN A 84 24.52 33.39 10.23
CA GLN A 84 23.67 34.11 11.16
C GLN A 84 22.92 33.16 12.11
N LYS A 85 22.49 33.69 13.26
CA LYS A 85 21.69 32.94 14.23
C LYS A 85 20.28 32.73 13.65
N GLY A 86 19.85 31.47 13.58
CA GLY A 86 18.56 31.10 12.98
C GLY A 86 18.57 31.05 11.45
N ALA A 87 19.76 31.07 10.83
CA ALA A 87 19.94 30.87 9.41
C ALA A 87 19.50 29.46 8.97
N ASP A 88 19.06 29.36 7.71
CA ASP A 88 19.04 28.07 7.04
C ASP A 88 20.48 27.59 6.86
N LEU A 89 20.83 26.46 7.47
CA LEU A 89 22.20 25.91 7.42
C LEU A 89 22.33 24.82 6.34
N PRO A 90 23.55 24.61 5.81
CA PRO A 90 23.84 23.48 4.93
C PRO A 90 23.76 22.14 5.66
N ASP A 91 23.59 21.06 4.90
CA ASP A 91 23.62 19.71 5.45
C ASP A 91 24.99 19.39 6.07
N ALA A 92 25.00 18.78 7.24
CA ALA A 92 26.25 18.37 7.88
C ALA A 92 26.99 17.33 7.02
N GLY A 93 28.30 17.55 6.81
CA GLY A 93 29.14 16.72 5.93
C GLY A 93 29.12 17.15 4.46
N SER A 94 28.37 18.20 4.10
CA SER A 94 28.33 18.75 2.74
C SER A 94 29.49 19.72 2.45
N VAL A 95 29.60 20.12 1.18
CA VAL A 95 30.55 21.13 0.71
C VAL A 95 29.79 22.36 0.23
N LEU A 96 30.22 23.52 0.70
CA LEU A 96 29.78 24.84 0.28
C LEU A 96 30.68 25.35 -0.84
N HIS A 97 30.10 26.06 -1.79
CA HIS A 97 30.80 26.76 -2.86
C HIS A 97 30.53 28.25 -2.76
N ILE A 98 31.58 29.04 -2.58
CA ILE A 98 31.49 30.49 -2.37
C ILE A 98 32.04 31.21 -3.61
N ASN A 99 31.24 32.12 -4.16
CA ASN A 99 31.63 33.06 -5.21
C ASN A 99 31.80 34.45 -4.60
N TYR A 100 32.95 35.09 -4.80
CA TYR A 100 33.19 36.46 -4.33
C TYR A 100 34.14 37.22 -5.24
N THR A 101 34.03 38.54 -5.19
CA THR A 101 34.90 39.46 -5.92
C THR A 101 36.02 39.96 -5.02
N VAL A 102 37.16 40.34 -5.60
CA VAL A 102 38.30 40.90 -4.87
C VAL A 102 38.55 42.36 -5.33
N PRO A 103 38.92 43.30 -4.44
CA PRO A 103 39.08 44.71 -4.80
C PRO A 103 40.16 44.98 -5.85
N ALA A 104 41.13 44.09 -5.96
CA ALA A 104 42.24 44.20 -6.91
C ALA A 104 41.91 43.63 -8.30
N ALA A 105 40.71 43.07 -8.50
CA ALA A 105 40.34 42.49 -9.78
C ALA A 105 40.21 43.59 -10.85
N GLN A 106 41.05 43.53 -11.87
CA GLN A 106 40.96 44.39 -13.06
C GLN A 106 40.47 43.54 -14.23
N ALA A 107 39.15 43.45 -14.37
CA ALA A 107 38.55 42.72 -15.47
C ALA A 107 38.41 43.61 -16.71
N PRO A 108 38.85 43.17 -17.89
CA PRO A 108 38.61 43.89 -19.14
C PRO A 108 37.13 43.87 -19.55
N LEU A 109 36.36 42.90 -19.02
CA LEU A 109 34.92 42.75 -19.24
C LEU A 109 34.18 43.14 -17.95
N THR A 110 33.32 44.15 -18.03
CA THR A 110 32.65 44.73 -16.86
C THR A 110 31.12 44.76 -16.95
N ASP A 111 30.55 44.63 -18.15
CA ASP A 111 29.10 44.63 -18.32
C ASP A 111 28.51 43.22 -18.15
N LEU A 112 28.08 42.92 -16.93
CA LEU A 112 27.41 41.66 -16.56
C LEU A 112 25.88 41.80 -16.45
N HIS A 113 25.31 42.91 -16.92
CA HIS A 113 23.86 43.10 -16.86
C HIS A 113 23.15 42.18 -17.85
N VAL A 114 21.89 41.87 -17.54
CA VAL A 114 21.02 41.11 -18.44
C VAL A 114 20.90 41.88 -19.77
N GLY A 115 21.18 41.19 -20.88
CA GLY A 115 21.23 41.79 -22.22
C GLY A 115 22.62 42.21 -22.71
N SER A 116 23.65 42.15 -21.87
CA SER A 116 25.04 42.28 -22.31
C SER A 116 25.47 41.09 -23.16
N VAL A 117 26.27 41.34 -24.20
CA VAL A 117 26.85 40.29 -25.06
C VAL A 117 27.64 39.28 -24.23
N VAL A 118 28.42 39.75 -23.25
CA VAL A 118 29.23 38.87 -22.38
C VAL A 118 28.34 37.96 -21.55
N ARG A 119 27.26 38.52 -20.97
CA ARG A 119 26.31 37.74 -20.18
C ARG A 119 25.55 36.73 -21.02
N THR A 120 25.06 37.11 -22.19
CA THR A 120 24.34 36.19 -23.09
C THR A 120 25.22 35.01 -23.51
N LEU A 121 26.52 35.25 -23.79
CA LEU A 121 27.46 34.16 -24.07
C LEU A 121 27.76 33.30 -22.84
N ALA A 122 27.86 33.90 -21.65
CA ALA A 122 28.02 33.13 -20.41
C ALA A 122 26.80 32.27 -20.09
N GLU A 123 25.59 32.79 -20.33
CA GLU A 123 24.32 32.07 -20.16
C GLU A 123 24.21 30.88 -21.11
N SER A 124 24.58 31.03 -22.38
CA SER A 124 24.55 29.89 -23.31
C SER A 124 25.51 28.77 -22.90
N VAL A 125 26.74 29.12 -22.50
CA VAL A 125 27.73 28.14 -22.01
C VAL A 125 27.30 27.52 -20.69
N ALA A 126 26.76 28.32 -19.76
CA ALA A 126 26.26 27.83 -18.47
C ALA A 126 25.11 26.84 -18.65
N LEU A 127 24.22 27.07 -19.61
CA LEU A 127 23.11 26.17 -19.92
C LEU A 127 23.59 24.81 -20.38
N GLU A 128 24.56 24.76 -21.30
CA GLU A 128 25.16 23.50 -21.78
C GLU A 128 25.88 22.75 -20.65
N ILE A 129 26.67 23.44 -19.83
CA ILE A 129 27.36 22.83 -18.68
C ILE A 129 26.34 22.30 -17.65
N ALA A 130 25.29 23.05 -17.33
CA ALA A 130 24.23 22.61 -16.42
C ALA A 130 23.47 21.39 -16.99
N GLY A 131 23.24 21.37 -18.31
CA GLY A 131 22.69 20.20 -19.02
C GLY A 131 23.59 18.97 -18.88
N LEU A 132 24.90 19.13 -19.01
CA LEU A 132 25.87 18.05 -18.80
C LEU A 132 25.87 17.54 -17.35
N TYR A 133 25.78 18.42 -16.35
CA TYR A 133 25.63 18.01 -14.95
C TYR A 133 24.34 17.20 -14.72
N ALA A 134 23.23 17.58 -15.36
CA ALA A 134 21.97 16.83 -15.27
C ALA A 134 22.08 15.44 -15.92
N GLN A 135 22.80 15.31 -17.04
CA GLN A 135 23.05 14.01 -17.66
C GLN A 135 23.95 13.12 -16.79
N LEU A 136 24.99 13.69 -16.17
CA LEU A 136 25.87 12.96 -15.25
C LEU A 136 25.14 12.50 -13.99
N GLU A 137 24.20 13.29 -13.47
CA GLU A 137 23.31 12.89 -12.37
C GLU A 137 22.50 11.65 -12.75
N ALA A 138 21.84 11.67 -13.92
CA ALA A 138 21.09 10.52 -14.41
C ALA A 138 21.96 9.26 -14.59
N VAL A 139 23.23 9.41 -15.03
CA VAL A 139 24.19 8.30 -15.14
C VAL A 139 24.61 7.79 -13.76
N TYR A 140 24.82 8.68 -12.79
CA TYR A 140 25.14 8.31 -11.42
C TYR A 140 23.98 7.52 -10.79
N ASP A 141 22.76 8.02 -10.92
CA ASP A 141 21.53 7.39 -10.41
C ASP A 141 21.23 6.06 -11.11
N ALA A 142 21.60 5.90 -12.38
CA ALA A 142 21.50 4.63 -13.09
C ALA A 142 22.36 3.50 -12.49
N GLY A 143 23.32 3.82 -11.62
CA GLY A 143 24.20 2.85 -10.96
C GLY A 143 23.61 2.17 -9.72
N PHE A 144 22.49 2.67 -9.18
CA PHE A 144 21.90 2.14 -7.94
C PHE A 144 20.57 1.44 -8.20
N VAL A 145 20.34 0.29 -7.56
CA VAL A 145 19.10 -0.50 -7.70
C VAL A 145 17.83 0.33 -7.42
N ASP A 146 17.92 1.29 -6.50
CA ASP A 146 16.79 2.10 -6.06
C ASP A 146 16.38 3.17 -7.07
N THR A 147 17.34 3.76 -7.77
CA THR A 147 17.14 4.90 -8.67
C THR A 147 17.20 4.50 -10.15
N ALA A 148 17.88 3.41 -10.49
CA ALA A 148 17.99 2.91 -11.85
C ALA A 148 16.61 2.54 -12.42
N SER A 149 16.42 2.80 -13.70
CA SER A 149 15.20 2.50 -14.46
C SER A 149 15.51 1.84 -15.80
N ALA A 150 14.51 1.18 -16.38
CA ALA A 150 14.57 0.51 -17.68
C ALA A 150 15.83 -0.36 -17.84
N LYS A 151 16.59 -0.15 -18.92
CA LYS A 151 17.78 -0.95 -19.24
C LYS A 151 18.89 -0.83 -18.21
N ALA A 152 19.02 0.32 -17.55
CA ALA A 152 19.99 0.49 -16.48
C ALA A 152 19.65 -0.43 -15.30
N LEU A 153 18.37 -0.49 -14.90
CA LEU A 153 17.92 -1.41 -13.86
C LEU A 153 18.21 -2.86 -14.24
N ASP A 154 17.94 -3.26 -15.49
CA ASP A 154 18.24 -4.61 -15.99
C ASP A 154 19.72 -4.96 -15.82
N ASN A 155 20.62 -4.04 -16.15
CA ASN A 155 22.06 -4.25 -16.03
C ASN A 155 22.50 -4.36 -14.56
N VAL A 156 21.92 -3.55 -13.67
CA VAL A 156 22.25 -3.58 -12.24
C VAL A 156 21.77 -4.89 -11.61
N VAL A 157 20.55 -5.35 -11.90
CA VAL A 157 20.02 -6.60 -11.33
C VAL A 157 20.67 -7.85 -11.95
N ALA A 158 21.20 -7.76 -13.16
CA ALA A 158 21.95 -8.85 -13.79
C ALA A 158 23.21 -9.24 -13.00
N LEU A 159 23.81 -8.31 -12.24
CA LEU A 159 24.92 -8.62 -11.32
C LEU A 159 24.52 -9.63 -10.23
N LEU A 160 23.23 -9.72 -9.92
CA LEU A 160 22.66 -10.68 -8.97
C LEU A 160 22.20 -11.99 -9.65
N GLY A 161 22.37 -12.11 -10.97
CA GLY A 161 21.81 -13.21 -11.76
C GLY A 161 20.29 -13.11 -11.98
N VAL A 162 19.68 -11.94 -11.72
CA VAL A 162 18.25 -11.70 -11.93
C VAL A 162 18.05 -11.04 -13.29
N THR A 163 17.09 -11.54 -14.09
CA THR A 163 16.72 -10.98 -15.39
C THR A 163 15.26 -10.58 -15.42
N ARG A 164 14.91 -9.47 -16.09
CA ARG A 164 13.51 -9.01 -16.25
C ARG A 164 12.65 -10.08 -16.91
N VAL A 165 11.44 -10.25 -16.39
CA VAL A 165 10.41 -11.04 -17.06
C VAL A 165 9.76 -10.17 -18.14
N GLN A 166 10.02 -10.47 -19.41
CA GLN A 166 9.34 -9.80 -20.53
C GLN A 166 7.97 -10.43 -20.76
N GLY A 167 7.00 -9.60 -21.12
CA GLY A 167 5.70 -9.99 -21.67
C GLY A 167 5.84 -10.51 -23.10
N GLY A 168 4.74 -11.00 -23.67
CA GLY A 168 4.77 -11.66 -24.99
C GLY A 168 5.21 -13.13 -24.95
N ARG A 169 5.43 -13.67 -23.75
CA ARG A 169 5.69 -15.09 -23.47
C ARG A 169 4.40 -15.73 -22.99
N ALA A 170 4.03 -16.87 -23.56
CA ALA A 170 2.88 -17.63 -23.11
C ALA A 170 3.20 -18.27 -21.75
N ALA A 171 2.37 -17.99 -20.75
CA ALA A 171 2.54 -18.46 -19.38
C ALA A 171 1.29 -19.21 -18.89
N GLY A 172 1.47 -20.21 -18.04
CA GLY A 172 0.36 -20.97 -17.47
C GLY A 172 0.80 -21.73 -16.23
N GLU A 173 -0.17 -22.29 -15.51
CA GLU A 173 0.13 -23.18 -14.38
C GLU A 173 0.43 -24.58 -14.88
N LEU A 174 1.52 -25.17 -14.39
CA LEU A 174 1.82 -26.59 -14.48
C LEU A 174 1.46 -27.27 -13.16
N GLU A 175 0.70 -28.35 -13.24
CA GLU A 175 0.38 -29.24 -12.15
C GLU A 175 1.24 -30.51 -12.23
N PHE A 176 2.13 -30.67 -11.26
CA PHE A 176 2.98 -31.85 -11.11
C PHE A 176 2.30 -32.84 -10.18
N SER A 177 2.22 -34.10 -10.61
CA SER A 177 1.65 -35.21 -9.82
C SER A 177 2.73 -36.10 -9.24
N ARG A 178 2.53 -36.57 -8.01
CA ARG A 178 3.44 -37.46 -7.29
C ARG A 178 3.39 -38.88 -7.85
N SER A 179 4.55 -39.53 -7.92
CA SER A 179 4.63 -40.96 -8.22
C SER A 179 3.97 -41.82 -7.15
N PRO A 180 3.07 -42.75 -7.50
CA PRO A 180 2.44 -43.66 -6.54
C PRO A 180 3.51 -44.39 -5.71
N GLY A 181 3.43 -44.29 -4.38
CA GLY A 181 4.39 -44.91 -3.46
C GLY A 181 5.67 -44.09 -3.19
N SER A 182 5.87 -42.95 -3.87
CA SER A 182 6.96 -42.01 -3.58
C SER A 182 6.74 -41.31 -2.23
N ARG A 183 7.67 -41.49 -1.29
CA ARG A 183 7.64 -40.87 0.06
C ARG A 183 8.68 -39.75 0.16
N GLY A 184 8.50 -38.87 1.14
CA GLY A 184 9.37 -37.71 1.35
C GLY A 184 9.04 -36.49 0.49
N VAL A 185 9.82 -35.44 0.69
CA VAL A 185 9.67 -34.12 0.04
C VAL A 185 10.25 -34.17 -1.38
N VAL A 186 9.53 -33.60 -2.35
CA VAL A 186 9.98 -33.50 -3.74
C VAL A 186 10.10 -32.03 -4.12
N THR A 187 11.30 -31.57 -4.46
CA THR A 187 11.52 -30.20 -4.92
C THR A 187 11.57 -30.16 -6.44
N ILE A 188 10.80 -29.25 -7.02
CA ILE A 188 10.83 -28.90 -8.44
C ILE A 188 11.61 -27.58 -8.52
N PRO A 189 12.84 -27.59 -9.05
CA PRO A 189 13.63 -26.38 -9.23
C PRO A 189 12.96 -25.39 -10.19
N ALA A 190 13.27 -24.10 -10.05
CA ALA A 190 13.04 -23.15 -11.12
C ALA A 190 13.88 -23.56 -12.35
N GLY A 191 13.35 -23.33 -13.55
CA GLY A 191 13.98 -23.78 -14.81
C GLY A 191 13.73 -25.25 -15.15
N THR A 192 12.79 -25.92 -14.47
CA THR A 192 12.37 -27.29 -14.84
C THR A 192 11.64 -27.25 -16.18
N ARG A 193 12.10 -28.05 -17.16
CA ARG A 193 11.51 -28.08 -18.51
C ARG A 193 10.34 -29.05 -18.63
N VAL A 194 9.28 -28.60 -19.30
CA VAL A 194 8.11 -29.40 -19.67
C VAL A 194 7.76 -29.12 -21.12
N ILE A 195 7.49 -30.16 -21.90
CA ILE A 195 7.30 -30.06 -23.34
C ILE A 195 5.96 -30.65 -23.76
N THR A 196 5.50 -30.27 -24.95
CA THR A 196 4.34 -30.88 -25.60
C THR A 196 4.68 -32.30 -26.09
N PRO A 197 3.70 -33.21 -26.27
CA PRO A 197 3.93 -34.58 -26.76
C PRO A 197 4.66 -34.70 -28.09
N ASP A 198 4.50 -33.70 -28.96
CA ASP A 198 5.17 -33.59 -30.25
C ASP A 198 6.58 -32.99 -30.16
N GLY A 199 6.98 -32.49 -28.97
CA GLY A 199 8.28 -31.89 -28.69
C GLY A 199 8.51 -30.53 -29.33
N ASN A 200 7.48 -29.93 -29.93
CA ASN A 200 7.61 -28.66 -30.67
C ASN A 200 7.68 -27.44 -29.77
N VAL A 201 7.08 -27.50 -28.57
CA VAL A 201 6.99 -26.37 -27.67
C VAL A 201 7.51 -26.76 -26.28
N GLU A 202 8.46 -25.97 -25.78
CA GLU A 202 9.03 -26.15 -24.44
C GLU A 202 8.64 -25.00 -23.51
N TYR A 203 8.30 -25.34 -22.27
CA TYR A 203 8.05 -24.43 -21.17
C TYR A 203 9.04 -24.70 -20.03
N GLU A 204 9.34 -23.69 -19.23
CA GLU A 204 10.15 -23.77 -18.01
C GLU A 204 9.39 -23.21 -16.80
N THR A 205 9.59 -23.82 -15.62
CA THR A 205 9.06 -23.29 -14.35
C THR A 205 9.75 -21.98 -13.97
N VAL A 206 8.98 -20.96 -13.58
CA VAL A 206 9.50 -19.62 -13.27
C VAL A 206 10.06 -19.54 -11.84
N GLU A 207 9.50 -20.34 -10.95
CA GLU A 207 9.89 -20.41 -9.55
C GLU A 207 10.11 -21.86 -9.10
N SER A 208 10.82 -22.05 -8.00
CA SER A 208 10.99 -23.36 -7.40
C SER A 208 9.86 -23.63 -6.42
N VAL A 209 9.26 -24.82 -6.52
CA VAL A 209 8.21 -25.26 -5.60
C VAL A 209 8.59 -26.58 -4.94
N THR A 210 8.18 -26.73 -3.68
CA THR A 210 8.48 -27.93 -2.90
C THR A 210 7.18 -28.64 -2.54
N MET A 211 6.99 -29.84 -3.08
CA MET A 211 5.86 -30.72 -2.79
C MET A 211 6.11 -31.47 -1.48
N ALA A 212 5.33 -31.14 -0.46
CA ALA A 212 5.36 -31.81 0.84
C ALA A 212 5.05 -33.31 0.71
N GLU A 213 5.51 -34.08 1.70
CA GLU A 213 5.16 -35.50 1.82
C GLU A 213 3.64 -35.68 2.00
N GLY A 214 3.05 -36.66 1.32
CA GLY A 214 1.59 -36.90 1.36
C GLY A 214 0.76 -36.01 0.43
N ARG A 215 1.33 -34.91 -0.10
CA ARG A 215 0.67 -34.11 -1.14
C ARG A 215 0.84 -34.79 -2.51
N ASN A 216 -0.29 -35.01 -3.18
CA ASN A 216 -0.33 -35.73 -4.46
C ASN A 216 -0.10 -34.82 -5.67
N THR A 217 -0.45 -33.54 -5.58
CA THR A 217 -0.24 -32.57 -6.67
C THR A 217 0.28 -31.23 -6.16
N ILE A 218 1.09 -30.56 -6.97
CA ILE A 218 1.55 -29.19 -6.73
C ILE A 218 1.50 -28.39 -8.02
N ARG A 219 1.12 -27.12 -7.92
CA ARG A 219 1.09 -26.19 -9.06
C ARG A 219 2.25 -25.22 -9.00
N VAL A 220 2.77 -24.87 -10.16
CA VAL A 220 3.84 -23.87 -10.34
C VAL A 220 3.61 -23.14 -11.64
N VAL A 221 3.89 -21.83 -11.64
CA VAL A 221 3.83 -21.03 -12.86
C VAL A 221 4.99 -21.41 -13.77
N ALA A 222 4.67 -21.65 -15.04
CA ALA A 222 5.64 -21.86 -16.10
C ALA A 222 5.41 -20.89 -17.24
N ARG A 223 6.46 -20.68 -18.02
CA ARG A 223 6.44 -19.85 -19.24
C ARG A 223 7.11 -20.61 -20.36
N ASP A 224 6.77 -20.29 -21.58
CA ASP A 224 7.46 -20.80 -22.77
C ASP A 224 8.96 -20.46 -22.76
N LEU A 225 9.77 -21.27 -23.44
CA LEU A 225 11.21 -21.06 -23.68
C LEU A 225 11.46 -20.23 -24.96
N GLU A 226 10.61 -20.42 -25.96
CA GLU A 226 10.54 -19.65 -27.20
C GLU A 226 9.10 -19.15 -27.40
N PRO A 227 8.90 -17.93 -27.93
CA PRO A 227 7.56 -17.38 -28.13
C PRO A 227 6.66 -18.37 -28.91
N ASN A 228 5.54 -18.75 -28.31
CA ASN A 228 4.51 -19.56 -28.97
C ASN A 228 3.10 -19.04 -28.71
N ASP A 229 2.17 -19.53 -29.52
CA ASP A 229 0.74 -19.32 -29.29
C ASP A 229 0.29 -20.01 -27.99
N PRO A 230 -0.66 -19.41 -27.25
CA PRO A 230 -1.34 -20.04 -26.13
C PRO A 230 -1.70 -21.51 -26.39
N LEU A 231 -1.23 -22.38 -25.51
CA LEU A 231 -1.53 -23.81 -25.55
C LEU A 231 -2.85 -24.07 -24.81
N ALA A 232 -3.63 -25.03 -25.32
CA ALA A 232 -4.82 -25.50 -24.62
C ALA A 232 -4.45 -26.20 -23.31
N ALA A 233 -5.43 -26.40 -22.42
CA ALA A 233 -5.25 -27.27 -21.26
C ALA A 233 -4.76 -28.67 -21.70
N ASP A 234 -4.01 -29.33 -20.82
CA ASP A 234 -3.46 -30.68 -20.99
C ASP A 234 -2.53 -30.86 -22.20
N SER A 235 -1.93 -29.79 -22.70
CA SER A 235 -0.96 -29.81 -23.81
C SER A 235 0.48 -30.03 -23.35
N LEU A 236 0.84 -29.55 -22.16
CA LEU A 236 2.19 -29.64 -21.58
C LEU A 236 2.31 -30.84 -20.65
N THR A 237 2.62 -32.01 -21.21
CA THR A 237 2.50 -33.29 -20.49
C THR A 237 3.79 -34.09 -20.35
N VAL A 238 4.86 -33.69 -21.04
CA VAL A 238 6.11 -34.46 -21.09
C VAL A 238 7.21 -33.79 -20.27
N LEU A 239 7.85 -34.56 -19.39
CA LEU A 239 9.05 -34.18 -18.64
C LEU A 239 10.29 -34.77 -19.34
N PRO A 240 11.11 -33.98 -20.05
CA PRO A 240 12.31 -34.48 -20.73
C PRO A 240 13.36 -35.00 -19.73
N VAL A 241 13.45 -34.33 -18.58
CA VAL A 241 14.28 -34.74 -17.45
C VAL A 241 13.36 -35.20 -16.32
N PRO A 242 13.28 -36.51 -16.03
CA PRO A 242 12.44 -37.00 -14.94
C PRO A 242 12.89 -36.45 -13.60
N ILE A 243 11.93 -35.96 -12.81
CA ILE A 243 12.17 -35.56 -11.42
C ILE A 243 11.82 -36.76 -10.53
N ALA A 244 12.76 -37.16 -9.68
CA ALA A 244 12.54 -38.25 -8.73
C ALA A 244 11.30 -37.97 -7.87
N GLY A 245 10.33 -38.89 -7.89
CA GLY A 245 9.10 -38.79 -7.11
C GLY A 245 7.93 -38.07 -7.78
N ILE A 246 8.08 -37.59 -9.03
CA ILE A 246 6.99 -37.10 -9.89
C ILE A 246 6.56 -38.21 -10.85
N SER A 247 5.27 -38.38 -11.10
CA SER A 247 4.71 -39.32 -12.10
C SER A 247 4.35 -38.64 -13.41
N SER A 248 3.77 -37.44 -13.34
CA SER A 248 3.33 -36.70 -14.50
C SER A 248 3.33 -35.20 -14.23
N VAL A 249 3.27 -34.44 -15.32
CA VAL A 249 2.98 -33.02 -15.31
C VAL A 249 1.85 -32.77 -16.31
N THR A 250 0.99 -31.80 -16.03
CA THR A 250 -0.01 -31.30 -16.98
C THR A 250 -0.20 -29.79 -16.79
N ASN A 251 -0.78 -29.08 -17.76
CA ASN A 251 -1.30 -27.73 -17.54
C ASN A 251 -2.84 -27.79 -17.43
N PRO A 252 -3.45 -27.69 -16.24
CA PRO A 252 -4.89 -27.89 -16.07
C PRO A 252 -5.75 -26.78 -16.70
N ALA A 253 -5.14 -25.65 -17.07
CA ALA A 253 -5.78 -24.54 -17.76
C ALA A 253 -4.97 -24.14 -19.01
N PRO A 254 -5.60 -23.49 -20.01
CA PRO A 254 -4.87 -22.93 -21.14
C PRO A 254 -3.79 -21.96 -20.69
N THR A 255 -2.65 -21.94 -21.40
CA THR A 255 -1.65 -20.90 -21.19
C THR A 255 -2.16 -19.59 -21.80
N ALA A 256 -1.66 -18.47 -21.31
CA ALA A 256 -2.04 -17.13 -21.77
C ALA A 256 -0.80 -16.27 -21.90
N ILE A 257 -0.76 -15.42 -22.92
CA ILE A 257 0.32 -14.44 -23.06
C ILE A 257 0.16 -13.37 -21.99
N SER A 258 1.16 -13.20 -21.12
CA SER A 258 1.16 -12.07 -20.19
C SER A 258 1.32 -10.79 -21.00
N ALA A 259 0.29 -9.96 -21.04
CA ALA A 259 0.23 -8.78 -21.90
C ALA A 259 1.19 -7.65 -21.50
N GLN A 260 1.82 -7.72 -20.33
CA GLN A 260 2.69 -6.66 -19.80
C GLN A 260 4.05 -7.21 -19.36
N ASP A 261 5.11 -6.49 -19.71
CA ASP A 261 6.44 -6.68 -19.16
C ASP A 261 6.43 -6.43 -17.65
N GLU A 262 7.29 -7.14 -16.91
CA GLU A 262 7.58 -6.82 -15.52
C GLU A 262 8.03 -5.36 -15.40
N THR A 263 7.31 -4.59 -14.60
CA THR A 263 7.61 -3.17 -14.37
C THR A 263 8.91 -3.02 -13.57
N ASP A 264 9.55 -1.85 -13.66
CA ASP A 264 10.76 -1.54 -12.88
C ASP A 264 10.53 -1.71 -11.37
N ALA A 265 9.34 -1.38 -10.89
CA ALA A 265 8.97 -1.55 -9.49
C ALA A 265 8.97 -3.02 -9.08
N GLN A 266 8.33 -3.89 -9.89
CA GLN A 266 8.28 -5.33 -9.64
C GLN A 266 9.67 -5.96 -9.69
N LEU A 267 10.46 -5.64 -10.73
CA LEU A 267 11.83 -6.13 -10.88
C LEU A 267 12.72 -5.74 -9.70
N ARG A 268 12.64 -4.47 -9.26
CA ARG A 268 13.39 -3.96 -8.11
C ARG A 268 13.02 -4.69 -6.83
N THR A 269 11.73 -4.86 -6.56
CA THR A 269 11.26 -5.61 -5.39
C THR A 269 11.76 -7.06 -5.43
N ARG A 270 11.68 -7.72 -6.58
CA ARG A 270 12.17 -9.10 -6.75
C ARG A 270 13.69 -9.21 -6.54
N ALA A 271 14.47 -8.30 -7.11
CA ALA A 271 15.93 -8.28 -6.95
C ALA A 271 16.35 -8.07 -5.47
N LYS A 272 15.68 -7.15 -4.75
CA LYS A 272 15.92 -6.96 -3.30
C LYS A 272 15.54 -8.20 -2.49
N ASN A 273 14.39 -8.81 -2.79
CA ASN A 273 13.96 -10.03 -2.11
C ASN A 273 14.90 -11.22 -2.36
N PHE A 274 15.55 -11.27 -3.54
CA PHE A 274 16.57 -12.27 -3.85
C PHE A 274 17.81 -12.09 -2.97
N LEU A 275 18.31 -10.85 -2.81
CA LEU A 275 19.41 -10.54 -1.90
C LEU A 275 19.11 -10.95 -0.46
N HIS A 276 17.99 -10.48 0.08
CA HIS A 276 17.57 -10.83 1.45
C HIS A 276 17.27 -12.32 1.63
N GLY A 277 16.85 -13.02 0.56
CA GLY A 277 16.66 -14.48 0.56
C GLY A 277 17.95 -15.29 0.52
N SER A 278 19.03 -14.69 0.04
CA SER A 278 20.35 -15.33 -0.06
C SER A 278 21.18 -15.12 1.21
N GLU A 279 20.78 -14.19 2.08
CA GLU A 279 21.35 -14.02 3.41
C GLU A 279 21.15 -15.30 4.23
N ARG A 280 22.21 -15.76 4.89
CA ARG A 280 22.17 -16.82 5.90
C ARG A 280 22.83 -16.32 7.16
N ALA A 281 22.54 -16.97 8.28
CA ALA A 281 23.18 -16.73 9.57
C ALA A 281 22.97 -15.32 10.17
N THR A 282 21.90 -14.61 9.78
CA THR A 282 21.46 -13.34 10.38
C THR A 282 20.02 -13.47 10.92
N LEU A 283 19.62 -12.59 11.85
CA LEU A 283 18.23 -12.54 12.33
C LEU A 283 17.25 -12.24 11.19
N GLY A 284 17.63 -11.32 10.29
CA GLY A 284 16.86 -11.00 9.09
C GLY A 284 16.65 -12.23 8.19
N ALA A 285 17.68 -13.06 7.97
CA ALA A 285 17.56 -14.30 7.20
C ALA A 285 16.56 -15.29 7.82
N ILE A 286 16.61 -15.46 9.15
CA ILE A 286 15.66 -16.33 9.87
C ILE A 286 14.24 -15.78 9.75
N GLN A 287 14.04 -14.47 9.95
CA GLN A 287 12.74 -13.83 9.82
C GLN A 287 12.18 -13.96 8.40
N GLN A 288 13.01 -13.74 7.37
CA GLN A 288 12.61 -13.91 5.97
C GLN A 288 12.27 -15.37 5.62
N ALA A 289 13.02 -16.34 6.16
CA ALA A 289 12.72 -17.76 5.98
C ALA A 289 11.34 -18.12 6.55
N ILE A 290 10.93 -17.48 7.65
CA ILE A 290 9.60 -17.63 8.27
C ILE A 290 8.52 -16.96 7.40
N VAL A 291 8.74 -15.72 6.95
CA VAL A 291 7.80 -14.99 6.07
C VAL A 291 7.51 -15.77 4.78
N ARG A 292 8.52 -16.45 4.21
CA ARG A 292 8.35 -17.33 3.03
C ARG A 292 7.43 -18.53 3.27
N GLN A 293 7.18 -18.92 4.53
CA GLN A 293 6.19 -19.95 4.86
C GLN A 293 4.77 -19.38 5.00
N GLY A 294 4.58 -18.08 4.80
CA GLY A 294 3.29 -17.40 4.86
C GLY A 294 2.85 -16.97 6.26
N ILE A 295 3.78 -16.88 7.22
CA ILE A 295 3.50 -16.42 8.59
C ILE A 295 4.55 -15.41 9.05
N THR A 296 4.20 -14.52 9.98
CA THR A 296 5.16 -13.65 10.67
C THR A 296 5.58 -14.27 12.00
N ALA A 297 6.68 -13.80 12.57
CA ALA A 297 7.15 -14.25 13.88
C ALA A 297 8.05 -13.21 14.55
N ASP A 298 8.09 -13.23 15.87
CA ASP A 298 9.12 -12.54 16.65
C ASP A 298 10.38 -13.41 16.66
N VAL A 299 11.54 -12.80 16.36
CA VAL A 299 12.85 -13.46 16.35
C VAL A 299 13.79 -12.68 17.27
N GLU A 300 14.12 -13.26 18.41
CA GLU A 300 14.89 -12.60 19.47
C GLU A 300 16.17 -13.38 19.79
N GLU A 301 17.28 -12.67 19.99
CA GLU A 301 18.51 -13.25 20.52
C GLU A 301 18.46 -13.32 22.04
N VAL A 302 18.48 -14.54 22.57
CA VAL A 302 18.62 -14.78 24.01
C VAL A 302 20.10 -14.90 24.31
N LYS A 303 20.61 -13.99 25.13
CA LYS A 303 22.01 -13.96 25.56
C LYS A 303 22.17 -14.63 26.91
N ASP A 304 23.27 -15.36 27.08
CA ASP A 304 23.66 -15.91 28.38
C ASP A 304 24.19 -14.83 29.33
N ALA A 305 24.48 -15.22 30.58
CA ALA A 305 25.04 -14.34 31.59
C ALA A 305 26.41 -13.74 31.22
N SER A 306 27.10 -14.29 30.20
CA SER A 306 28.36 -13.77 29.68
C SER A 306 28.19 -12.80 28.50
N GLY A 307 26.94 -12.56 28.07
CA GLY A 307 26.60 -11.69 26.95
C GLY A 307 26.71 -12.35 25.57
N ARG A 308 26.96 -13.66 25.50
CA ARG A 308 27.03 -14.43 24.25
C ARG A 308 25.64 -14.93 23.86
N ILE A 309 25.36 -15.02 22.56
CA ILE A 309 24.09 -15.58 22.07
C ILE A 309 24.04 -17.06 22.43
N GLN A 310 23.07 -17.44 23.25
CA GLN A 310 22.82 -18.82 23.68
C GLN A 310 21.82 -19.50 22.75
N GLU A 311 20.72 -18.82 22.46
CA GLU A 311 19.69 -19.31 21.55
C GLU A 311 19.00 -18.16 20.82
N VAL A 312 18.36 -18.48 19.70
CA VAL A 312 17.39 -17.60 19.03
C VAL A 312 16.00 -18.11 19.36
N ALA A 313 15.23 -17.29 20.07
CA ALA A 313 13.83 -17.58 20.39
C ALA A 313 12.93 -17.10 19.25
N ILE A 314 12.05 -17.98 18.78
CA ILE A 314 11.12 -17.68 17.69
C ILE A 314 9.69 -17.91 18.17
N THR A 315 8.84 -16.88 18.07
CA THR A 315 7.41 -16.93 18.44
C THR A 315 6.57 -16.69 17.19
N PRO A 316 6.01 -17.74 16.56
CA PRO A 316 5.21 -17.58 15.35
C PRO A 316 3.85 -16.93 15.60
N HIS A 317 3.44 -16.03 14.72
CA HIS A 317 2.15 -15.35 14.77
C HIS A 317 1.12 -16.12 13.94
N ALA A 318 0.39 -17.02 14.60
CA ALA A 318 -0.64 -17.85 13.99
C ALA A 318 -1.67 -18.28 15.02
N GLU A 319 -2.92 -18.47 14.61
CA GLU A 319 -3.97 -19.07 15.45
C GLU A 319 -3.58 -20.48 15.89
N THR A 320 -3.09 -21.28 14.94
CA THR A 320 -2.58 -22.63 15.18
C THR A 320 -1.44 -22.92 14.21
N LEU A 321 -0.56 -23.85 14.58
CA LEU A 321 0.46 -24.39 13.68
C LEU A 321 0.11 -25.85 13.35
N PRO A 322 -0.49 -26.10 12.17
CA PRO A 322 -0.65 -27.47 11.68
C PRO A 322 0.70 -28.21 11.61
N PRO A 323 0.74 -29.53 11.84
CA PRO A 323 1.99 -30.29 11.86
C PRO A 323 2.85 -30.11 10.60
N GLU A 324 2.23 -30.02 9.42
CA GLU A 324 2.92 -29.79 8.15
C GLU A 324 3.59 -28.41 8.08
N LEU A 325 2.90 -27.36 8.53
CA LEU A 325 3.45 -26.02 8.58
C LEU A 325 4.61 -25.93 9.58
N LEU A 326 4.46 -26.57 10.74
CA LEU A 326 5.52 -26.67 11.75
C LEU A 326 6.78 -27.33 11.19
N GLN A 327 6.64 -28.40 10.42
CA GLN A 327 7.78 -29.11 9.81
C GLN A 327 8.48 -28.26 8.74
N ARG A 328 7.70 -27.59 7.88
CA ARG A 328 8.24 -26.65 6.88
C ARG A 328 9.00 -25.51 7.54
N LEU A 329 8.41 -24.92 8.58
CA LEU A 329 9.01 -23.83 9.36
C LEU A 329 10.33 -24.26 10.00
N LYS A 330 10.36 -25.42 10.66
CA LYS A 330 11.59 -25.98 11.25
C LYS A 330 12.69 -26.20 10.22
N THR A 331 12.33 -26.66 9.02
CA THR A 331 13.30 -26.89 7.94
C THR A 331 13.88 -25.57 7.44
N ALA A 332 13.01 -24.60 7.13
CA ALA A 332 13.42 -23.27 6.65
C ALA A 332 14.30 -22.53 7.66
N ILE A 333 13.96 -22.59 8.94
CA ILE A 333 14.77 -22.01 10.03
C ILE A 333 16.14 -22.70 10.12
N ASN A 334 16.18 -24.03 10.00
CA ASN A 334 17.45 -24.78 10.06
C ASN A 334 18.38 -24.47 8.87
N ASP A 335 17.83 -24.22 7.69
CA ASP A 335 18.61 -23.86 6.51
C ASP A 335 19.15 -22.42 6.57
N ALA A 336 18.42 -21.52 7.23
CA ALA A 336 18.79 -20.12 7.39
C ALA A 336 19.74 -19.88 8.58
N ARG A 337 19.68 -20.70 9.64
CA ARG A 337 20.43 -20.46 10.89
C ARG A 337 21.95 -20.66 10.73
N PRO A 338 22.78 -20.01 11.57
CA PRO A 338 24.20 -20.30 11.66
C PRO A 338 24.45 -21.69 12.25
N ALA A 339 25.55 -22.33 11.85
CA ALA A 339 26.02 -23.53 12.51
C ALA A 339 26.35 -23.25 13.99
N GLY A 340 25.90 -24.12 14.89
CA GLY A 340 26.17 -24.03 16.32
C GLY A 340 25.24 -23.15 17.15
N VAL A 341 24.34 -22.37 16.54
CA VAL A 341 23.33 -21.57 17.26
C VAL A 341 22.06 -22.39 17.48
N LEU A 342 21.65 -22.53 18.74
CA LEU A 342 20.39 -23.20 19.09
C LEU A 342 19.20 -22.31 18.71
N VAL A 343 18.16 -22.93 18.16
CA VAL A 343 16.91 -22.22 17.85
C VAL A 343 15.78 -22.86 18.64
N ASN A 344 15.06 -22.03 19.39
CA ASN A 344 13.98 -22.44 20.25
C ASN A 344 12.66 -21.88 19.71
N LEU A 345 11.84 -22.77 19.13
CA LEU A 345 10.51 -22.41 18.66
C LEU A 345 9.55 -22.43 19.86
N LYS A 346 9.14 -21.24 20.31
CA LYS A 346 8.15 -21.06 21.37
C LYS A 346 6.74 -21.42 20.85
N GLY A 347 5.75 -21.32 21.74
CA GLY A 347 4.33 -21.45 21.37
C GLY A 347 3.89 -20.41 20.35
N VAL A 348 2.69 -20.58 19.81
CA VAL A 348 2.09 -19.62 18.88
C VAL A 348 1.47 -18.45 19.62
N GLU A 349 1.50 -17.28 19.01
CA GLU A 349 0.73 -16.11 19.43
C GLU A 349 -0.28 -15.78 18.34
N ALA A 350 -1.58 -15.76 18.68
CA ALA A 350 -2.62 -15.44 17.70
C ALA A 350 -2.59 -13.93 17.38
N PRO A 351 -2.54 -13.54 16.09
CA PRO A 351 -2.59 -12.13 15.72
C PRO A 351 -3.98 -11.56 16.02
N ARG A 352 -4.01 -10.33 16.55
CA ARG A 352 -5.26 -9.62 16.79
C ARG A 352 -5.78 -9.04 15.49
N LYS A 353 -7.10 -9.12 15.30
CA LYS A 353 -7.78 -8.55 14.13
C LYS A 353 -8.04 -7.07 14.35
N VAL A 354 -7.55 -6.24 13.42
CA VAL A 354 -7.82 -4.80 13.40
C VAL A 354 -8.98 -4.55 12.46
N ASN A 355 -10.14 -4.20 13.01
CA ASN A 355 -11.30 -3.82 12.21
C ASN A 355 -11.26 -2.32 11.95
N LEU A 356 -11.53 -1.90 10.72
CA LEU A 356 -11.44 -0.50 10.29
C LEU A 356 -12.72 -0.03 9.60
N GLY A 357 -13.15 1.19 9.91
CA GLY A 357 -14.17 1.93 9.18
C GLY A 357 -13.55 3.08 8.39
N LEU A 358 -13.82 3.14 7.09
CA LEU A 358 -13.30 4.16 6.17
C LEU A 358 -14.45 4.86 5.46
N ARG A 359 -14.32 6.17 5.26
CA ARG A 359 -15.10 6.92 4.29
C ARG A 359 -14.23 7.27 3.10
N LEU A 360 -14.72 7.00 1.90
CA LEU A 360 -14.08 7.37 0.64
C LEU A 360 -14.87 8.48 -0.04
N THR A 361 -14.15 9.31 -0.78
CA THR A 361 -14.71 10.17 -1.82
C THR A 361 -14.06 9.73 -3.13
N THR A 362 -14.85 9.15 -4.02
CA THR A 362 -14.41 8.76 -5.36
C THR A 362 -14.86 9.79 -6.39
N ARG A 363 -14.20 9.83 -7.55
CA ARG A 363 -14.58 10.71 -8.66
C ARG A 363 -16.04 10.47 -9.07
N SER A 364 -16.77 11.55 -9.32
CA SER A 364 -18.16 11.45 -9.80
C SER A 364 -18.25 10.83 -11.19
N GLY A 365 -19.29 10.02 -11.42
CA GLY A 365 -19.61 9.49 -12.76
C GLY A 365 -18.88 8.21 -13.15
N LEU A 366 -18.18 7.57 -12.19
CA LEU A 366 -17.64 6.23 -12.35
C LEU A 366 -18.76 5.19 -12.46
N LEU A 367 -18.50 4.14 -13.22
CA LEU A 367 -19.39 2.98 -13.28
C LEU A 367 -19.31 2.20 -11.96
N GLU A 368 -20.40 1.56 -11.55
CA GLU A 368 -20.42 0.74 -10.33
C GLU A 368 -19.34 -0.35 -10.33
N GLN A 369 -19.05 -0.94 -11.50
CA GLN A 369 -17.99 -1.95 -11.64
C GLN A 369 -16.61 -1.38 -11.31
N ASP A 370 -16.34 -0.13 -11.66
CA ASP A 370 -15.06 0.53 -11.40
C ASP A 370 -14.95 0.90 -9.92
N LEU A 371 -16.02 1.43 -9.32
CA LEU A 371 -16.09 1.69 -7.88
C LEU A 371 -15.84 0.40 -7.07
N ARG A 372 -16.41 -0.72 -7.50
CA ARG A 372 -16.15 -2.05 -6.90
C ARG A 372 -14.70 -2.50 -7.05
N ALA A 373 -14.07 -2.20 -8.18
CA ALA A 373 -12.65 -2.51 -8.40
C ALA A 373 -11.75 -1.66 -7.50
N VAL A 374 -12.08 -0.38 -7.32
CA VAL A 374 -11.40 0.54 -6.39
C VAL A 374 -11.46 0.01 -4.95
N GLN A 375 -12.64 -0.37 -4.46
CA GLN A 375 -12.76 -0.90 -3.09
C GLN A 375 -11.97 -2.20 -2.87
N ARG A 376 -11.97 -3.11 -3.86
CA ARG A 376 -11.16 -4.35 -3.81
C ARG A 376 -9.67 -4.05 -3.78
N ALA A 377 -9.21 -3.08 -4.58
CA ALA A 377 -7.82 -2.63 -4.59
C ALA A 377 -7.42 -2.00 -3.25
N ILE A 378 -8.30 -1.21 -2.64
CA ILE A 378 -8.08 -0.61 -1.31
C ILE A 378 -7.96 -1.70 -0.26
N ARG A 379 -8.88 -2.67 -0.22
CA ARG A 379 -8.82 -3.80 0.71
C ARG A 379 -7.48 -4.52 0.60
N SER A 380 -7.09 -4.93 -0.60
CA SER A 380 -5.82 -5.63 -0.83
C SER A 380 -4.60 -4.81 -0.36
N LYS A 381 -4.57 -3.50 -0.63
CA LYS A 381 -3.48 -2.62 -0.15
C LYS A 381 -3.42 -2.50 1.37
N ILE A 382 -4.57 -2.47 2.05
CA ILE A 382 -4.64 -2.39 3.51
C ILE A 382 -4.26 -3.75 4.13
N GLU A 383 -4.68 -4.86 3.55
CA GLU A 383 -4.25 -6.21 3.95
C GLU A 383 -2.73 -6.34 3.85
N ASP A 384 -2.15 -5.93 2.71
CA ASP A 384 -0.70 -5.90 2.51
C ASP A 384 0.02 -5.00 3.52
N TYR A 385 -0.58 -3.87 3.89
CA TYR A 385 -0.02 -2.97 4.89
C TYR A 385 0.12 -3.66 6.26
N PHE A 386 -0.95 -4.29 6.75
CA PHE A 386 -0.90 -5.00 8.04
C PHE A 386 -0.02 -6.25 7.97
N ALA A 387 0.00 -6.96 6.85
CA ALA A 387 0.86 -8.12 6.66
C ALA A 387 2.36 -7.77 6.68
N ARG A 388 2.72 -6.56 6.28
CA ARG A 388 4.11 -6.06 6.25
C ARG A 388 4.48 -5.19 7.45
N LEU A 389 3.51 -4.84 8.30
CA LEU A 389 3.77 -4.07 9.50
C LEU A 389 4.69 -4.90 10.42
N PRO A 390 5.85 -4.36 10.83
CA PRO A 390 6.70 -5.04 11.81
C PRO A 390 5.88 -5.40 13.05
N ALA A 391 6.15 -6.59 13.59
CA ALA A 391 5.39 -7.11 14.71
C ALA A 391 5.41 -6.13 15.89
N ARG A 392 4.24 -5.94 16.51
CA ARG A 392 4.04 -5.08 17.70
C ARG A 392 4.35 -3.59 17.49
N GLU A 393 4.52 -3.12 16.26
CA GLU A 393 4.66 -1.69 15.96
C GLU A 393 3.29 -0.99 15.93
N ALA A 394 3.27 0.31 16.21
CA ALA A 394 2.07 1.13 15.99
C ALA A 394 1.78 1.25 14.49
N GLY A 395 0.50 1.32 14.13
CA GLY A 395 0.10 1.65 12.76
C GLY A 395 0.20 3.15 12.51
N SER A 396 0.49 3.58 11.29
CA SER A 396 0.43 4.98 10.88
C SER A 396 -0.87 5.27 10.14
N ILE A 397 -1.65 6.23 10.67
CA ILE A 397 -2.87 6.72 10.01
C ILE A 397 -2.50 7.33 8.65
N ASN A 398 -1.50 8.21 8.63
CA ASN A 398 -1.08 8.92 7.42
C ASN A 398 -0.58 7.97 6.33
N ARG A 399 0.07 6.86 6.70
CA ARG A 399 0.51 5.85 5.74
C ARG A 399 -0.67 5.10 5.14
N LEU A 400 -1.68 4.73 5.95
CA LEU A 400 -2.91 4.13 5.45
C LEU A 400 -3.67 5.09 4.53
N VAL A 401 -3.82 6.35 4.92
CA VAL A 401 -4.43 7.41 4.10
C VAL A 401 -3.68 7.54 2.76
N GLY A 402 -2.34 7.64 2.78
CA GLY A 402 -1.54 7.72 1.56
C GLY A 402 -1.64 6.47 0.68
N LEU A 403 -1.76 5.28 1.27
CA LEU A 403 -1.97 4.04 0.53
C LEU A 403 -3.34 4.01 -0.17
N VAL A 404 -4.39 4.48 0.50
CA VAL A 404 -5.72 4.57 -0.10
C VAL A 404 -5.76 5.63 -1.20
N LEU A 405 -5.18 6.81 -0.97
CA LEU A 405 -5.07 7.87 -1.98
C LEU A 405 -4.20 7.48 -3.19
N SER A 406 -3.35 6.46 -3.05
CA SER A 406 -2.57 5.93 -4.18
C SER A 406 -3.41 5.13 -5.18
N VAL A 407 -4.66 4.77 -4.82
CA VAL A 407 -5.57 4.07 -5.73
C VAL A 407 -6.16 5.10 -6.70
N PRO A 408 -6.03 4.88 -8.02
CA PRO A 408 -6.65 5.76 -9.01
C PRO A 408 -8.15 5.93 -8.71
N GLU A 409 -8.69 7.10 -9.03
CA GLU A 409 -10.12 7.43 -8.85
C GLU A 409 -10.57 7.75 -7.41
N VAL A 410 -9.70 7.59 -6.40
CA VAL A 410 -9.94 8.09 -5.04
C VAL A 410 -9.48 9.54 -4.94
N GLU A 411 -10.39 10.44 -4.54
CA GLU A 411 -10.10 11.86 -4.33
C GLU A 411 -9.79 12.17 -2.87
N ASP A 412 -10.47 11.51 -1.92
CA ASP A 412 -10.27 11.71 -0.49
C ASP A 412 -10.59 10.45 0.32
N VAL A 413 -10.02 10.35 1.52
CA VAL A 413 -10.25 9.26 2.47
C VAL A 413 -10.23 9.78 3.90
N ARG A 414 -11.14 9.25 4.71
CA ARG A 414 -11.15 9.49 6.15
C ARG A 414 -11.33 8.19 6.92
N LEU A 415 -10.47 7.95 7.92
CA LEU A 415 -10.70 6.89 8.90
C LEU A 415 -11.81 7.35 9.87
N LEU A 416 -12.85 6.53 9.98
CA LEU A 416 -13.99 6.77 10.88
C LEU A 416 -13.81 6.04 12.21
N SER A 417 -13.34 4.79 12.17
CA SER A 417 -13.22 3.96 13.36
C SER A 417 -12.12 2.91 13.20
N ALA A 418 -11.58 2.48 14.34
CA ALA A 418 -10.77 1.27 14.42
C ALA A 418 -11.08 0.54 15.72
N SER A 419 -11.14 -0.78 15.67
CA SER A 419 -11.30 -1.65 16.83
C SER A 419 -10.41 -2.89 16.73
N LEU A 420 -10.13 -3.52 17.87
CA LEU A 420 -9.35 -4.76 17.96
C LEU A 420 -10.25 -5.92 18.37
N THR A 421 -9.95 -7.11 17.86
CA THR A 421 -10.58 -8.36 18.30
C THR A 421 -9.49 -9.41 18.55
N PRO A 422 -9.38 -9.96 19.77
CA PRO A 422 -10.08 -9.58 21.01
C PRO A 422 -9.72 -8.17 21.48
N ASP A 423 -10.64 -7.52 22.19
CA ASP A 423 -10.41 -6.18 22.74
C ASP A 423 -9.30 -6.23 23.80
N GLY A 424 -8.45 -5.21 23.82
CA GLY A 424 -7.29 -5.13 24.68
C GLY A 424 -6.44 -3.89 24.47
N ALA A 425 -6.99 -2.84 23.85
CA ALA A 425 -6.35 -1.53 23.80
C ALA A 425 -6.68 -0.73 25.05
N THR A 426 -5.66 -0.11 25.66
CA THR A 426 -5.83 0.82 26.76
C THR A 426 -6.00 2.24 26.20
N GLY A 427 -7.18 2.56 25.67
CA GLY A 427 -7.51 3.88 25.11
C GLY A 427 -8.11 3.82 23.71
N PRO A 428 -8.39 4.99 23.09
CA PRO A 428 -8.88 5.05 21.72
C PRO A 428 -7.83 4.47 20.77
N LEU A 429 -8.26 3.55 19.90
CA LEU A 429 -7.36 2.87 18.98
C LEU A 429 -6.86 3.81 17.87
N LEU A 430 -7.65 4.82 17.51
CA LEU A 430 -7.25 5.90 16.61
C LEU A 430 -6.82 7.10 17.44
N ASP A 431 -5.54 7.45 17.31
CA ASP A 431 -4.97 8.68 17.84
C ASP A 431 -4.69 9.62 16.66
N ALA A 432 -5.67 10.48 16.37
CA ALA A 432 -5.58 11.44 15.28
C ALA A 432 -4.52 12.52 15.55
N ASP A 433 -4.25 12.84 16.81
CA ASP A 433 -3.27 13.87 17.20
C ASP A 433 -1.83 13.37 17.00
N ALA A 434 -1.57 12.11 17.36
CA ALA A 434 -0.29 11.46 17.10
C ALA A 434 -0.16 10.93 15.65
N GLY A 435 -1.26 10.82 14.91
CA GLY A 435 -1.30 10.19 13.59
C GLY A 435 -1.07 8.67 13.62
N LEU A 436 -1.40 8.03 14.76
CA LEU A 436 -1.10 6.63 15.04
C LEU A 436 -2.37 5.80 15.26
N ILE A 437 -2.24 4.52 14.93
CA ILE A 437 -3.16 3.47 15.36
C ILE A 437 -2.47 2.75 16.52
N ASN A 438 -3.09 2.79 17.70
CA ASN A 438 -2.55 2.28 18.98
C ASN A 438 -2.67 0.75 19.07
N ILE A 439 -2.05 0.05 18.12
CA ILE A 439 -2.00 -1.41 18.02
C ILE A 439 -0.64 -1.99 18.45
N ALA A 440 0.25 -1.14 18.97
CA ALA A 440 1.56 -1.56 19.43
C ALA A 440 1.46 -2.61 20.55
N GLY A 441 2.42 -3.52 20.59
CA GLY A 441 2.50 -4.59 21.59
C GLY A 441 1.86 -5.92 21.17
N PHE A 442 1.10 -5.98 20.08
CA PHE A 442 0.48 -7.22 19.59
C PHE A 442 0.81 -7.49 18.12
N PRO A 443 0.96 -8.76 17.71
CA PRO A 443 0.89 -9.11 16.29
C PRO A 443 -0.52 -8.78 15.79
N THR A 444 -0.63 -8.16 14.62
CA THR A 444 -1.91 -7.71 14.07
C THR A 444 -2.11 -8.11 12.62
N VAL A 445 -3.36 -8.33 12.25
CA VAL A 445 -3.81 -8.58 10.88
C VAL A 445 -5.07 -7.77 10.61
N LEU A 446 -5.38 -7.51 9.35
CA LEU A 446 -6.66 -6.89 9.00
C LEU A 446 -7.81 -7.83 9.39
N GLY A 447 -8.80 -7.29 10.09
CA GLY A 447 -10.08 -7.92 10.37
C GLY A 447 -11.15 -7.46 9.39
N ASP A 448 -12.28 -7.01 9.93
CA ASP A 448 -13.37 -6.46 9.14
C ASP A 448 -13.03 -5.06 8.65
N LEU A 449 -13.15 -4.85 7.34
CA LEU A 449 -12.96 -3.55 6.71
C LEU A 449 -14.30 -3.07 6.15
N GLN A 450 -14.84 -2.02 6.75
CA GLN A 450 -16.05 -1.35 6.31
C GLN A 450 -15.68 -0.10 5.52
N ILE A 451 -16.10 -0.05 4.26
CA ILE A 451 -15.84 1.07 3.36
C ILE A 451 -17.17 1.73 3.03
N VAL A 452 -17.27 3.02 3.33
CA VAL A 452 -18.42 3.86 3.01
C VAL A 452 -18.05 4.75 1.83
N ASP A 453 -18.71 4.55 0.69
CA ASP A 453 -18.57 5.39 -0.50
C ASP A 453 -19.93 6.03 -0.86
N PRO A 454 -20.07 7.36 -0.83
CA PRO A 454 -21.31 8.05 -1.22
C PRO A 454 -21.76 7.79 -2.65
N ASN A 455 -20.85 7.40 -3.54
CA ASN A 455 -21.15 7.08 -4.94
C ASN A 455 -21.61 5.63 -5.13
N LEU A 456 -21.52 4.79 -4.09
CA LEU A 456 -21.92 3.38 -4.13
C LEU A 456 -22.82 3.03 -2.92
N PRO A 457 -24.13 3.31 -3.02
CA PRO A 457 -25.05 3.14 -1.89
C PRO A 457 -25.37 1.66 -1.61
N THR A 458 -25.61 1.33 -0.33
CA THR A 458 -26.17 0.04 0.09
C THR A 458 -27.58 -0.10 -0.47
N LEU A 459 -27.87 -1.23 -1.11
CA LEU A 459 -29.14 -1.47 -1.78
C LEU A 459 -30.17 -2.06 -0.81
N LEU A 460 -31.34 -1.44 -0.72
CA LEU A 460 -32.50 -1.96 -0.01
C LEU A 460 -33.47 -2.58 -1.01
N ASN A 461 -33.70 -3.89 -0.87
CA ASN A 461 -34.73 -4.62 -1.60
C ASN A 461 -35.89 -4.97 -0.66
N ALA A 462 -37.11 -4.92 -1.16
CA ALA A 462 -38.29 -5.38 -0.44
C ALA A 462 -39.04 -6.45 -1.25
N VAL A 463 -39.41 -7.55 -0.59
CA VAL A 463 -40.27 -8.59 -1.16
C VAL A 463 -41.54 -8.66 -0.33
N VAL A 464 -42.68 -8.51 -0.99
CA VAL A 464 -44.00 -8.61 -0.37
C VAL A 464 -44.73 -9.80 -0.99
N THR A 465 -45.08 -10.77 -0.15
CA THR A 465 -45.84 -11.95 -0.56
C THR A 465 -47.28 -11.82 -0.04
N TYR A 466 -48.27 -12.08 -0.88
CA TYR A 466 -49.69 -12.06 -0.52
C TYR A 466 -50.36 -13.39 -0.87
N GLN A 467 -51.39 -13.78 -0.12
CA GLN A 467 -52.08 -15.05 -0.33
C GLN A 467 -53.07 -15.00 -1.49
N VAL A 468 -53.36 -16.16 -2.08
CA VAL A 468 -54.36 -16.29 -3.14
C VAL A 468 -55.73 -15.82 -2.65
N GLY A 469 -56.33 -14.86 -3.35
CA GLY A 469 -57.63 -14.28 -3.02
C GLY A 469 -57.59 -12.99 -2.20
N GLU A 470 -56.41 -12.55 -1.75
CA GLU A 470 -56.20 -11.24 -1.14
C GLU A 470 -55.93 -10.16 -2.18
N ALA A 471 -56.18 -8.90 -1.83
CA ALA A 471 -55.91 -7.79 -2.74
C ALA A 471 -54.39 -7.63 -2.96
N PRO A 472 -53.91 -7.51 -4.21
CA PRO A 472 -52.48 -7.33 -4.46
C PRO A 472 -52.00 -5.98 -3.89
N PRO A 473 -50.88 -5.95 -3.15
CA PRO A 473 -50.27 -4.71 -2.70
C PRO A 473 -49.84 -3.81 -3.87
N ASP A 474 -50.01 -2.50 -3.71
CA ASP A 474 -49.61 -1.50 -4.70
C ASP A 474 -48.09 -1.32 -4.71
N GLN A 475 -47.42 -2.03 -5.62
CA GLN A 475 -45.96 -2.00 -5.78
C GLN A 475 -45.41 -0.57 -6.01
N PRO A 476 -45.97 0.26 -6.91
CA PRO A 476 -45.59 1.68 -7.02
C PRO A 476 -45.70 2.48 -5.71
N ALA A 477 -46.78 2.30 -4.96
CA ALA A 477 -46.97 3.01 -3.69
C ALA A 477 -45.93 2.58 -2.64
N ILE A 478 -45.61 1.29 -2.57
CA ILE A 478 -44.57 0.76 -1.67
C ILE A 478 -43.20 1.32 -2.06
N LEU A 479 -42.86 1.30 -3.35
CA LEU A 479 -41.61 1.86 -3.85
C LEU A 479 -41.48 3.35 -3.53
N ALA A 480 -42.54 4.13 -3.74
CA ALA A 480 -42.54 5.57 -3.43
C ALA A 480 -42.31 5.83 -1.93
N SER A 481 -42.97 5.07 -1.06
CA SER A 481 -42.85 5.21 0.39
C SER A 481 -41.45 4.81 0.91
N LEU A 482 -40.89 3.71 0.39
CA LEU A 482 -39.53 3.28 0.73
C LEU A 482 -38.48 4.28 0.24
N THR A 483 -38.62 4.82 -0.98
CA THR A 483 -37.72 5.85 -1.51
C THR A 483 -37.75 7.14 -0.67
N SER A 484 -38.93 7.57 -0.23
CA SER A 484 -39.07 8.71 0.69
C SER A 484 -38.37 8.44 2.03
N THR A 485 -38.57 7.23 2.58
CA THR A 485 -37.94 6.79 3.84
C THR A 485 -36.42 6.75 3.72
N VAL A 486 -35.90 6.20 2.62
CA VAL A 486 -34.45 6.16 2.33
C VAL A 486 -33.88 7.58 2.21
N THR A 487 -34.62 8.52 1.61
CA THR A 487 -34.20 9.92 1.53
C THR A 487 -34.10 10.55 2.91
N TYR A 488 -35.07 10.30 3.79
CA TYR A 488 -35.00 10.71 5.19
C TYR A 488 -33.78 10.11 5.90
N LEU A 489 -33.58 8.79 5.84
CA LEU A 489 -32.45 8.10 6.48
C LEU A 489 -31.11 8.66 5.99
N ASN A 490 -30.96 8.87 4.69
CA ASN A 490 -29.75 9.46 4.09
C ASN A 490 -29.52 10.89 4.56
N SER A 491 -30.57 11.71 4.68
CA SER A 491 -30.46 13.09 5.18
C SER A 491 -30.05 13.13 6.65
N ALA A 492 -30.59 12.22 7.47
CA ALA A 492 -30.26 12.09 8.89
C ALA A 492 -28.86 11.48 9.11
N ASN A 493 -28.33 10.74 8.15
CA ASN A 493 -27.00 10.14 8.18
C ASN A 493 -25.92 10.97 7.43
N SER A 494 -26.12 12.29 7.35
CA SER A 494 -25.21 13.20 6.63
C SER A 494 -24.08 13.79 7.49
N SER A 495 -23.90 13.28 8.72
CA SER A 495 -22.88 13.73 9.70
C SER A 495 -22.04 12.59 10.27
N GLU A 496 -20.93 12.93 10.94
CA GLU A 496 -20.02 11.95 11.58
C GLU A 496 -20.65 11.18 12.74
N SER A 497 -21.61 11.79 13.43
CA SER A 497 -22.42 11.11 14.43
C SER A 497 -23.78 10.76 13.82
N VAL A 498 -24.12 9.48 13.83
CA VAL A 498 -25.45 9.01 13.46
C VAL A 498 -26.35 9.17 14.69
N PRO A 499 -27.48 9.89 14.59
CA PRO A 499 -28.42 9.97 15.71
C PRO A 499 -28.86 8.56 16.14
N ALA A 500 -28.83 8.27 17.44
CA ALA A 500 -29.16 6.94 17.98
C ALA A 500 -30.56 6.47 17.53
N ALA A 501 -31.49 7.41 17.34
CA ALA A 501 -32.81 7.12 16.82
C ALA A 501 -32.78 6.52 15.41
N VAL A 502 -31.85 6.92 14.54
CA VAL A 502 -31.79 6.51 13.13
C VAL A 502 -30.73 5.43 12.88
N GLN A 503 -29.77 5.28 13.78
CA GLN A 503 -28.66 4.33 13.67
C GLN A 503 -29.10 2.87 13.53
N ALA A 504 -30.17 2.46 14.21
CA ALA A 504 -30.71 1.10 14.14
C ALA A 504 -32.00 1.06 13.30
N VAL A 505 -31.90 0.52 12.08
CA VAL A 505 -33.02 0.31 11.17
C VAL A 505 -33.58 -1.11 11.39
N SER A 506 -34.62 -1.23 12.19
CA SER A 506 -35.27 -2.51 12.52
C SER A 506 -36.36 -2.90 11.51
N TYR A 507 -36.76 -4.18 11.53
CA TYR A 507 -37.86 -4.69 10.72
C TYR A 507 -39.15 -3.87 10.90
N GLY A 508 -39.54 -3.61 12.16
CA GLY A 508 -40.76 -2.86 12.46
C GLY A 508 -40.74 -1.41 11.96
N LYS A 509 -39.57 -0.77 11.90
CA LYS A 509 -39.43 0.59 11.34
C LYS A 509 -39.67 0.61 9.84
N LEU A 510 -39.11 -0.35 9.11
CA LEU A 510 -39.34 -0.47 7.67
C LEU A 510 -40.77 -0.92 7.38
N LEU A 511 -41.34 -1.81 8.18
CA LEU A 511 -42.71 -2.29 7.99
C LEU A 511 -43.75 -1.17 8.19
N ARG A 512 -43.49 -0.22 9.09
CA ARG A 512 -44.35 0.95 9.34
C ARG A 512 -44.57 1.81 8.09
N VAL A 513 -43.58 1.90 7.22
CA VAL A 513 -43.63 2.75 6.03
C VAL A 513 -44.18 2.01 4.80
N VAL A 514 -44.45 0.70 4.89
CA VAL A 514 -44.98 -0.07 3.75
C VAL A 514 -46.51 0.01 3.71
N PRO A 515 -47.12 0.66 2.69
CA PRO A 515 -48.57 0.67 2.54
C PRO A 515 -49.04 -0.71 2.06
N LEU A 516 -49.97 -1.32 2.80
CA LEU A 516 -50.60 -2.59 2.43
C LEU A 516 -52.13 -2.42 2.39
N PRO A 517 -52.86 -3.24 1.62
CA PRO A 517 -54.32 -3.17 1.58
C PRO A 517 -54.93 -3.28 2.99
N GLY A 518 -55.73 -2.28 3.37
CA GLY A 518 -56.36 -2.21 4.70
C GLY A 518 -55.40 -1.86 5.86
N LYS A 519 -54.13 -1.57 5.59
CA LYS A 519 -53.11 -1.21 6.60
C LYS A 519 -52.37 0.06 6.16
N ALA A 520 -52.68 1.19 6.81
CA ALA A 520 -52.07 2.47 6.46
C ALA A 520 -50.59 2.51 6.86
N ALA A 521 -49.75 3.01 5.94
CA ALA A 521 -48.37 3.38 6.25
C ALA A 521 -48.33 4.66 7.11
N ALA A 522 -47.27 4.82 7.89
CA ALA A 522 -47.03 6.02 8.68
C ALA A 522 -45.57 6.46 8.58
N SER A 523 -45.31 7.75 8.82
CA SER A 523 -43.96 8.32 8.68
C SER A 523 -42.97 7.72 9.70
N LEU A 524 -41.77 7.39 9.21
CA LEU A 524 -40.63 7.00 10.06
C LEU A 524 -40.02 8.23 10.74
N GLU A 525 -39.95 9.37 10.07
CA GLU A 525 -39.38 10.61 10.62
C GLU A 525 -40.15 11.08 11.86
N GLU A 526 -41.49 11.00 11.83
CA GLU A 526 -42.32 11.36 12.99
C GLU A 526 -42.08 10.42 14.17
N HIS A 527 -41.89 9.12 13.89
CA HIS A 527 -41.58 8.13 14.91
C HIS A 527 -40.22 8.39 15.55
N ASP A 528 -39.17 8.59 14.74
CA ASP A 528 -37.81 8.84 15.23
C ASP A 528 -37.72 10.16 16.00
N LYS A 529 -38.46 11.20 15.59
CA LYS A 529 -38.61 12.45 16.37
C LYS A 529 -39.31 12.23 17.71
N ALA A 530 -40.37 11.41 17.75
CA ALA A 530 -41.06 11.09 19.00
C ALA A 530 -40.17 10.30 19.97
N VAL A 531 -39.35 9.37 19.46
CA VAL A 531 -38.34 8.62 20.23
C VAL A 531 -37.29 9.57 20.80
N ALA A 532 -36.74 10.47 19.97
CA ALA A 532 -35.73 11.44 20.41
C ALA A 532 -36.28 12.47 21.42
N GLY A 533 -37.55 12.85 21.29
CA GLY A 533 -38.23 13.82 22.15
C GLY A 533 -38.77 13.26 23.47
N GLY A 534 -38.64 11.95 23.74
CA GLY A 534 -39.10 11.31 24.98
C GLY A 534 -40.64 11.28 25.15
N GLY A 535 -41.40 11.42 24.07
CA GLY A 535 -42.86 11.39 24.09
C GLY A 535 -43.45 9.98 24.11
N THR A 536 -44.79 9.86 24.01
CA THR A 536 -45.44 8.55 23.81
C THR A 536 -45.18 8.05 22.39
N VAL A 537 -44.28 7.08 22.27
CA VAL A 537 -43.89 6.47 21.01
C VAL A 537 -44.91 5.38 20.61
N PRO A 538 -45.57 5.48 19.45
CA PRO A 538 -46.43 4.40 18.95
C PRO A 538 -45.64 3.10 18.79
N PRO A 539 -46.21 1.93 19.18
CA PRO A 539 -45.53 0.66 19.01
C PRO A 539 -45.25 0.39 17.53
N LEU A 540 -44.07 -0.17 17.25
CA LEU A 540 -43.71 -0.59 15.90
C LEU A 540 -44.56 -1.80 15.48
N PRO A 541 -45.02 -1.88 14.22
CA PRO A 541 -45.71 -3.05 13.71
C PRO A 541 -44.77 -4.26 13.66
N ASN A 542 -45.36 -5.44 13.68
CA ASN A 542 -44.67 -6.72 13.52
C ASN A 542 -45.36 -7.55 12.41
N GLU A 543 -44.79 -8.71 12.09
CA GLU A 543 -45.28 -9.62 11.06
C GLU A 543 -46.74 -10.08 11.28
N ALA A 544 -47.19 -10.20 12.53
CA ALA A 544 -48.58 -10.54 12.84
C ALA A 544 -49.55 -9.38 12.53
N GLY A 545 -49.08 -8.13 12.66
CA GLY A 545 -49.89 -6.93 12.40
C GLY A 545 -50.22 -6.71 10.92
N VAL A 546 -49.44 -7.31 10.01
CA VAL A 546 -49.59 -7.20 8.56
C VAL A 546 -50.12 -8.47 7.89
N ALA A 547 -50.43 -9.52 8.65
CA ALA A 547 -51.09 -10.70 8.12
C ALA A 547 -52.39 -10.31 7.37
N PRO A 548 -52.70 -10.94 6.21
CA PRO A 548 -52.05 -12.12 5.61
C PRO A 548 -50.83 -11.83 4.72
N TYR A 549 -50.32 -10.59 4.68
CA TYR A 549 -49.14 -10.22 3.88
C TYR A 549 -47.84 -10.58 4.63
N GLN A 550 -46.84 -11.09 3.90
CA GLN A 550 -45.49 -11.32 4.41
C GLN A 550 -44.53 -10.34 3.74
N VAL A 551 -43.71 -9.64 4.54
CA VAL A 551 -42.76 -8.63 4.04
C VAL A 551 -41.35 -9.03 4.45
N GLN A 552 -40.42 -8.94 3.51
CA GLN A 552 -38.99 -9.19 3.74
C GLN A 552 -38.18 -8.02 3.18
N PHE A 553 -37.24 -7.52 3.97
CA PHE A 553 -36.28 -6.51 3.56
C PHE A 553 -34.89 -7.12 3.47
N VAL A 554 -34.16 -6.79 2.42
CA VAL A 554 -32.79 -7.25 2.19
C VAL A 554 -31.90 -6.06 1.93
N PHE A 555 -30.99 -5.77 2.85
CA PHE A 555 -29.88 -4.84 2.61
C PHE A 555 -28.74 -5.61 1.97
N VAL A 556 -28.28 -5.16 0.81
CA VAL A 556 -27.15 -5.75 0.11
C VAL A 556 -26.02 -4.74 0.15
N GLN A 557 -24.98 -5.09 0.90
CA GLN A 557 -23.74 -4.33 0.95
C GLN A 557 -22.81 -4.78 -0.19
N GLU A 558 -21.85 -3.93 -0.52
CA GLU A 558 -20.88 -4.17 -1.59
C GLU A 558 -19.90 -5.32 -1.32
N SER A 559 -19.68 -5.68 -0.05
CA SER A 559 -18.92 -6.88 0.33
C SER A 559 -19.59 -8.19 -0.12
N GLY A 560 -20.81 -8.14 -0.66
CA GLY A 560 -21.66 -9.30 -0.92
C GLY A 560 -22.38 -9.80 0.34
N LEU A 561 -22.17 -9.14 1.49
CA LEU A 561 -22.91 -9.42 2.70
C LEU A 561 -24.33 -8.87 2.56
N SER A 562 -25.31 -9.77 2.72
CA SER A 562 -26.72 -9.42 2.76
C SER A 562 -27.24 -9.48 4.20
N ARG A 563 -27.96 -8.45 4.64
CA ARG A 563 -28.72 -8.46 5.88
C ARG A 563 -30.21 -8.62 5.55
N ILE A 564 -30.80 -9.71 6.01
CA ILE A 564 -32.22 -10.00 5.83
C ILE A 564 -32.97 -9.62 7.12
N LEU A 565 -34.06 -8.87 6.98
CA LEU A 565 -35.03 -8.57 8.04
C LEU A 565 -36.40 -9.06 7.60
N SER A 566 -36.94 -10.03 8.33
CA SER A 566 -38.23 -10.70 8.04
C SER A 566 -39.18 -10.71 9.24
N LYS A 567 -38.65 -10.53 10.45
CA LYS A 567 -39.42 -10.57 11.71
C LYS A 567 -38.96 -9.48 12.66
N ALA A 568 -39.85 -9.09 13.58
CA ALA A 568 -39.53 -8.08 14.59
C ALA A 568 -38.37 -8.48 15.53
N SER A 569 -38.07 -9.78 15.65
CA SER A 569 -36.97 -10.31 16.47
C SER A 569 -35.59 -10.24 15.79
N ASP A 570 -35.51 -9.94 14.49
CA ASP A 570 -34.24 -9.92 13.76
C ASP A 570 -33.38 -8.73 14.23
N GLN A 571 -32.06 -8.93 14.39
CA GLN A 571 -31.18 -7.82 14.78
C GLN A 571 -31.22 -6.71 13.71
N PRO A 572 -31.37 -5.43 14.11
CA PRO A 572 -31.55 -4.33 13.20
C PRO A 572 -30.33 -4.15 12.29
N TYR A 573 -30.55 -3.53 11.13
CA TYR A 573 -29.45 -3.05 10.30
C TYR A 573 -28.86 -1.78 10.94
N THR A 574 -27.56 -1.79 11.21
CA THR A 574 -26.86 -0.65 11.83
C THR A 574 -26.26 0.22 10.74
N LEU A 575 -26.76 1.44 10.60
CA LEU A 575 -26.19 2.43 9.69
C LEU A 575 -24.84 2.94 10.19
N VAL A 576 -23.85 2.93 9.31
CA VAL A 576 -22.55 3.56 9.55
C VAL A 576 -22.63 5.04 9.15
N ALA A 577 -21.88 5.92 9.82
CA ALA A 577 -21.84 7.33 9.48
C ALA A 577 -21.54 7.56 7.99
N PHE A 578 -22.32 8.41 7.34
CA PHE A 578 -22.27 8.72 5.91
C PHE A 578 -22.66 7.58 4.95
N GLU A 579 -23.06 6.43 5.45
CA GLU A 579 -23.62 5.37 4.62
C GLU A 579 -24.88 5.86 3.90
N ARG A 580 -24.90 5.69 2.58
CA ARG A 580 -26.08 5.99 1.77
C ARG A 580 -26.82 4.70 1.45
N LEU A 581 -28.13 4.74 1.62
CA LEU A 581 -29.05 3.71 1.17
C LEU A 581 -29.66 4.10 -0.19
N SER A 582 -30.00 3.11 -1.00
CA SER A 582 -30.81 3.28 -2.21
C SER A 582 -31.84 2.16 -2.31
N THR A 583 -33.08 2.49 -2.67
CA THR A 583 -34.10 1.47 -2.91
C THR A 583 -33.86 0.84 -4.28
N ALA A 584 -33.44 -0.43 -4.31
CA ALA A 584 -33.08 -1.11 -5.57
C ALA A 584 -34.29 -1.78 -6.23
N SER A 585 -35.07 -2.57 -5.48
CA SER A 585 -36.25 -3.22 -6.01
C SER A 585 -37.33 -3.45 -4.95
N VAL A 586 -38.58 -3.42 -5.42
CA VAL A 586 -39.75 -3.88 -4.67
C VAL A 586 -40.40 -4.96 -5.52
N GLN A 587 -40.53 -6.17 -4.98
CA GLN A 587 -41.20 -7.29 -5.64
C GLN A 587 -42.49 -7.61 -4.89
N VAL A 588 -43.59 -7.73 -5.62
CA VAL A 588 -44.87 -8.18 -5.08
C VAL A 588 -45.20 -9.50 -5.77
N GLN A 589 -45.36 -10.56 -4.98
CA GLN A 589 -45.57 -11.91 -5.49
C GLN A 589 -46.75 -12.59 -4.78
N GLU A 590 -47.54 -13.35 -5.54
CA GLU A 590 -48.59 -14.20 -4.98
C GLU A 590 -47.97 -15.49 -4.45
N GLU A 591 -48.39 -15.92 -3.26
CA GLU A 591 -47.96 -17.18 -2.66
C GLU A 591 -48.30 -18.32 -3.62
N SER A 592 -47.27 -18.96 -4.17
CA SER A 592 -47.46 -20.08 -5.10
C SER A 592 -48.09 -21.22 -4.32
N GLY A 593 -49.37 -21.50 -4.57
CA GLY A 593 -50.03 -22.66 -3.98
C GLY A 593 -49.19 -23.90 -4.26
N SER A 594 -48.76 -24.59 -3.20
CA SER A 594 -48.23 -25.94 -3.34
C SER A 594 -49.32 -26.78 -4.02
N ALA A 595 -49.10 -27.12 -5.29
CA ALA A 595 -49.87 -28.15 -5.98
C ALA A 595 -49.50 -29.53 -5.44
#